data_AF-A0A7J7PD94-F1
#
_entry.id   AF-A0A7J7PD94-F1
#
_cell.length_a   1.000
_cell.length_b   1.000
_cell.length_c   1.000
_cell.angle_alpha   90.00
_cell.angle_beta   90.00
_cell.angle_gamma   90.00
#
_symmetry.space_group_name_H-M   'P 1'
#
loop_
_entity.id
_entity.type
_entity.pdbx_description
1 polymer ?
#
loop_
_entity_poly.entity_id
_entity_poly.type
_entity_poly.pdbx_seq_one_letter_code
_entity_poly.pdbx_strand_id
1 'polypeptide(L)'
;MLLKAVSHLKGVHPATSSRPRSLAVMAAAKPTIKIEVVSDVVCPWCYVGKRRLEKAMQQFEGKAQFDVHWLPYQLNPAAGPEAINKLQYYNDKFGPARVAQIIPNMQQTFASEGLQYSIGGNTGNTRRAHRLMSWVAKEHGLAKQDAAAEQLFEGYHCK
;
A
#
# COMPACT_ATOMS: atom_id res chain seq x y z
N MET A 1 93.09 -15.84 -24.13
CA MET A 1 93.62 -15.57 -22.76
C MET A 1 92.87 -14.35 -22.24
N LEU A 2 92.11 -14.31 -21.16
CA LEU A 2 91.75 -15.20 -20.04
C LEU A 2 90.46 -14.55 -19.47
N LEU A 3 89.28 -15.10 -19.74
CA LEU A 3 88.34 -15.74 -18.80
C LEU A 3 88.30 -15.30 -17.31
N LYS A 4 87.04 -15.06 -16.87
CA LYS A 4 86.40 -15.20 -15.54
C LYS A 4 86.59 -14.02 -14.56
N ALA A 5 85.62 -13.59 -13.74
CA ALA A 5 84.47 -14.32 -13.18
C ALA A 5 83.25 -13.41 -12.87
N VAL A 6 82.13 -14.08 -12.59
CA VAL A 6 80.75 -13.61 -12.40
C VAL A 6 80.36 -13.58 -10.90
N SER A 7 79.27 -12.85 -10.60
CA SER A 7 78.35 -12.94 -9.42
C SER A 7 78.64 -11.94 -8.29
N HIS A 8 77.69 -11.17 -7.76
CA HIS A 8 76.44 -11.59 -7.12
C HIS A 8 75.34 -10.48 -7.12
N LEU A 9 74.11 -10.88 -7.48
CA LEU A 9 72.80 -10.66 -6.83
C LEU A 9 72.19 -9.25 -6.56
N LYS A 10 71.02 -9.07 -7.23
CA LYS A 10 69.67 -8.71 -6.72
C LYS A 10 69.45 -7.38 -5.98
N GLY A 11 68.72 -6.48 -6.64
CA GLY A 11 67.92 -5.42 -6.02
C GLY A 11 66.61 -5.24 -6.77
N VAL A 12 65.51 -5.70 -6.17
CA VAL A 12 64.13 -5.52 -6.65
C VAL A 12 63.67 -4.12 -6.25
N HIS A 13 63.26 -3.29 -7.20
CA HIS A 13 62.63 -1.99 -6.91
C HIS A 13 61.15 -2.20 -6.50
N PRO A 14 60.69 -1.61 -5.39
CA PRO A 14 59.28 -1.64 -5.04
C PRO A 14 58.51 -0.59 -5.84
N ALA A 15 57.56 -1.04 -6.66
CA ALA A 15 56.56 -0.19 -7.29
C ALA A 15 55.59 0.35 -6.21
N THR A 16 55.67 1.64 -5.89
CA THR A 16 54.69 2.34 -5.05
C THR A 16 53.70 3.08 -5.95
N SER A 17 52.76 2.33 -6.53
CA SER A 17 51.56 2.90 -7.15
C SER A 17 50.45 3.01 -6.10
N SER A 18 50.39 4.14 -5.41
CA SER A 18 49.28 4.50 -4.53
C SER A 18 48.04 4.84 -5.37
N ARG A 19 47.18 3.86 -5.65
CA ARG A 19 45.81 4.13 -6.11
C ARG A 19 44.99 4.58 -4.90
N PRO A 20 44.32 5.74 -4.93
CA PRO A 20 43.32 6.04 -3.91
C PRO A 20 42.17 5.03 -4.06
N ARG A 21 41.90 4.26 -3.01
CA ARG A 21 40.65 3.50 -2.88
C ARG A 21 39.51 4.50 -2.79
N SER A 22 38.88 4.79 -3.93
CA SER A 22 37.57 5.44 -3.94
C SER A 22 36.60 4.50 -3.24
N LEU A 23 36.31 4.77 -1.97
CA LEU A 23 35.21 4.15 -1.24
C LEU A 23 33.93 4.85 -1.70
N ALA A 24 33.48 4.52 -2.91
CA ALA A 24 32.12 4.83 -3.31
C ALA A 24 31.20 4.01 -2.38
N VAL A 25 30.63 4.68 -1.38
CA VAL A 25 29.50 4.15 -0.63
C VAL A 25 28.35 4.04 -1.63
N MET A 26 28.22 2.89 -2.27
CA MET A 26 27.03 2.53 -3.03
C MET A 26 25.90 2.49 -2.02
N ALA A 27 25.01 3.49 -2.04
CA ALA A 27 23.77 3.44 -1.29
C ALA A 27 23.04 2.16 -1.73
N ALA A 28 22.89 1.20 -0.81
CA ALA A 28 22.12 -0.01 -1.08
C ALA A 28 20.71 0.39 -1.50
N ALA A 29 20.24 -0.14 -2.64
CA ALA A 29 18.89 0.14 -3.14
C ALA A 29 17.86 -0.26 -2.07
N LYS A 30 16.87 0.61 -1.84
CA LYS A 30 15.80 0.36 -0.88
C LYS A 30 15.00 -0.87 -1.33
N PRO A 31 14.72 -1.85 -0.45
CA PRO A 31 13.89 -2.99 -0.80
C PRO A 31 12.46 -2.54 -1.11
N THR A 32 11.83 -3.21 -2.10
CA THR A 32 10.41 -3.05 -2.41
C THR A 32 9.62 -4.16 -1.74
N ILE A 33 8.66 -3.79 -0.90
CA ILE A 33 7.75 -4.70 -0.19
C ILE A 33 6.42 -4.70 -0.92
N LYS A 34 5.97 -5.87 -1.36
CA LYS A 34 4.65 -6.06 -1.95
C LYS A 34 3.64 -6.35 -0.86
N ILE A 35 2.51 -5.64 -0.88
CA ILE A 35 1.41 -5.79 0.08
C ILE A 35 0.14 -6.05 -0.71
N GLU A 36 -0.48 -7.19 -0.47
CA GLU A 36 -1.79 -7.51 -1.04
C GLU A 36 -2.87 -7.26 0.00
N VAL A 37 -3.83 -6.40 -0.35
CA VAL A 37 -4.93 -6.02 0.55
C VAL A 37 -6.24 -6.51 -0.05
N VAL A 38 -6.82 -7.53 0.57
CA VAL A 38 -8.16 -8.04 0.20
C VAL A 38 -9.21 -7.11 0.80
N SER A 39 -10.02 -6.48 -0.05
CA SER A 39 -10.86 -5.37 0.38
C SER A 39 -12.17 -5.26 -0.40
N ASP A 40 -13.20 -4.71 0.26
CA ASP A 40 -14.44 -4.28 -0.39
C ASP A 40 -14.65 -2.78 -0.18
N VAL A 41 -15.06 -2.08 -1.24
CA VAL A 41 -15.21 -0.60 -1.25
C VAL A 41 -16.32 -0.10 -0.33
N VAL A 42 -17.23 -0.99 0.08
CA VAL A 42 -18.34 -0.69 1.00
C VAL A 42 -18.02 -1.06 2.46
N CYS A 43 -16.86 -1.63 2.72
CA CYS A 43 -16.42 -2.04 4.05
C CYS A 43 -15.76 -0.86 4.78
N PRO A 44 -16.38 -0.28 5.83
CA PRO A 44 -15.80 0.86 6.52
C PRO A 44 -14.46 0.53 7.20
N TRP A 45 -14.29 -0.72 7.65
CA TRP A 45 -13.04 -1.18 8.24
C TRP A 45 -11.91 -1.29 7.23
N CYS A 46 -12.20 -1.52 5.95
CA CYS A 46 -11.18 -1.49 4.91
C CYS A 46 -10.59 -0.08 4.73
N TYR A 47 -11.43 0.96 4.83
CA TYR A 47 -10.94 2.34 4.71
C TYR A 47 -10.14 2.79 5.94
N VAL A 48 -10.59 2.42 7.15
CA VAL A 48 -9.79 2.56 8.38
C VAL A 48 -8.46 1.82 8.24
N GLY A 49 -8.49 0.59 7.71
CA GLY A 49 -7.31 -0.21 7.43
C GLY A 49 -6.34 0.48 6.47
N LYS A 50 -6.84 1.13 5.41
CA LYS A 50 -6.02 1.93 4.49
C LYS A 50 -5.26 3.03 5.23
N ARG A 51 -5.94 3.84 6.05
CA ARG A 51 -5.28 4.91 6.84
C ARG A 51 -4.20 4.38 7.78
N ARG A 52 -4.48 3.26 8.45
CA ARG A 52 -3.50 2.63 9.34
C ARG A 52 -2.31 2.05 8.58
N LEU A 53 -2.55 1.45 7.42
CA LEU A 53 -1.49 0.94 6.54
C LEU A 53 -0.60 2.09 6.04
N GLU A 54 -1.18 3.20 5.62
CA GLU A 54 -0.45 4.41 5.21
C GLU A 54 0.44 4.95 6.33
N LYS A 55 -0.11 5.10 7.55
CA LYS A 55 0.65 5.51 8.74
C LYS A 55 1.80 4.55 9.03
N ALA A 56 1.57 3.24 8.92
CA ALA A 56 2.60 2.23 9.11
C ALA A 56 3.71 2.34 8.04
N MET A 57 3.34 2.46 6.76
CA MET A 57 4.32 2.62 5.67
C MET A 57 5.14 3.90 5.81
N GLN A 58 4.54 4.99 6.29
CA GLN A 58 5.23 6.26 6.53
C GLN A 58 6.35 6.11 7.58
N GLN A 59 6.21 5.23 8.58
CA GLN A 59 7.28 4.95 9.56
C GLN A 59 8.52 4.30 8.93
N PHE A 60 8.39 3.76 7.71
CA PHE A 60 9.47 3.16 6.92
C PHE A 60 9.92 4.04 5.75
N GLU A 61 9.50 5.31 5.73
CA GLU A 61 9.97 6.28 4.74
C GLU A 61 11.51 6.34 4.74
N GLY A 62 12.10 6.30 3.55
CA GLY A 62 13.55 6.24 3.41
C GLY A 62 14.17 4.85 3.55
N LYS A 63 13.45 3.87 4.12
CA LYS A 63 13.97 2.51 4.40
C LYS A 63 13.46 1.45 3.42
N ALA A 64 12.22 1.58 2.94
CA ALA A 64 11.62 0.66 1.97
C ALA A 64 10.74 1.43 0.98
N GLN A 65 10.42 0.77 -0.14
CA GLN A 65 9.33 1.14 -1.04
C GLN A 65 8.19 0.13 -0.89
N PHE A 66 6.96 0.55 -1.16
CA PHE A 66 5.78 -0.29 -0.99
C PHE A 66 4.95 -0.32 -2.27
N ASP A 67 4.64 -1.53 -2.71
CA ASP A 67 3.71 -1.80 -3.80
C ASP A 67 2.43 -2.39 -3.21
N VAL A 68 1.39 -1.55 -3.06
CA VAL A 68 0.09 -1.98 -2.51
C VAL A 68 -0.83 -2.39 -3.65
N HIS A 69 -1.26 -3.66 -3.64
CA HIS A 69 -2.19 -4.22 -4.60
C HIS A 69 -3.54 -4.51 -3.92
N TRP A 70 -4.59 -3.85 -4.38
CA TRP A 70 -5.94 -4.01 -3.85
C TRP A 70 -6.65 -5.16 -4.57
N LEU A 71 -6.88 -6.25 -3.84
CA LEU A 71 -7.56 -7.45 -4.32
C LEU A 71 -9.05 -7.40 -3.96
N PRO A 72 -9.95 -7.80 -4.89
CA PRO A 72 -11.38 -7.64 -4.70
C PRO A 72 -11.94 -8.65 -3.70
N TYR A 73 -12.80 -8.18 -2.80
CA TYR A 73 -13.70 -8.98 -1.98
C TYR A 73 -15.11 -8.41 -2.06
N GLN A 74 -16.14 -9.26 -2.06
CA GLN A 74 -17.52 -8.80 -1.98
C GLN A 74 -18.14 -9.25 -0.66
N LEU A 75 -18.46 -8.29 0.22
CA LEU A 75 -19.17 -8.55 1.48
C LEU A 75 -20.58 -9.11 1.22
N ASN A 76 -21.18 -8.74 0.09
CA ASN A 76 -22.45 -9.28 -0.37
C ASN A 76 -22.42 -9.54 -1.89
N PRO A 77 -21.97 -10.73 -2.33
CA PRO A 77 -21.97 -11.10 -3.75
C PRO A 77 -23.39 -11.20 -4.35
N ALA A 78 -24.40 -11.46 -3.51
CA ALA A 78 -25.80 -11.61 -3.89
C ALA A 78 -26.56 -10.28 -3.99
N ALA A 79 -25.91 -9.14 -3.72
CA ALA A 79 -26.53 -7.83 -3.87
C ALA A 79 -27.02 -7.63 -5.32
N GLY A 80 -28.28 -7.22 -5.46
CA GLY A 80 -28.93 -6.96 -6.74
C GLY A 80 -28.35 -5.75 -7.49
N PRO A 81 -28.84 -5.49 -8.72
CA PRO A 81 -28.42 -4.34 -9.51
C PRO A 81 -28.92 -3.00 -8.95
N GLU A 82 -30.05 -3.03 -8.22
CA GLU A 82 -30.67 -1.85 -7.63
C GLU A 82 -29.95 -1.42 -6.35
N ALA A 83 -29.73 -0.11 -6.24
CA ALA A 83 -29.15 0.48 -5.04
C ALA A 83 -30.23 0.61 -3.96
N ILE A 84 -29.88 0.29 -2.72
CA ILE A 84 -30.76 0.40 -1.55
C ILE A 84 -30.19 1.39 -0.55
N ASN A 85 -31.03 2.02 0.26
CA ASN A 85 -30.58 2.95 1.28
C ASN A 85 -29.64 2.27 2.29
N LYS A 86 -28.48 2.88 2.58
CA LYS A 86 -27.46 2.32 3.49
C LYS A 86 -27.99 2.10 4.91
N LEU A 87 -28.67 3.10 5.48
CA LEU A 87 -29.21 3.01 6.84
C LEU A 87 -30.28 1.92 6.94
N GLN A 88 -31.17 1.83 5.96
CA GLN A 88 -32.15 0.74 5.88
C GLN A 88 -31.45 -0.63 5.82
N TYR A 89 -30.49 -0.80 4.92
CA TYR A 89 -29.71 -2.04 4.82
C TYR A 89 -29.02 -2.43 6.15
N TYR A 90 -28.46 -1.45 6.87
CA TYR A 90 -27.86 -1.70 8.18
C TYR A 90 -28.91 -2.12 9.21
N ASN A 91 -30.06 -1.46 9.24
CA ASN A 91 -31.17 -1.80 10.15
C ASN A 91 -31.71 -3.20 9.88
N ASP A 92 -31.90 -3.56 8.61
CA ASP A 92 -32.38 -4.89 8.22
C ASP A 92 -31.37 -5.98 8.60
N LYS A 93 -30.07 -5.70 8.43
CA LYS A 93 -29.00 -6.66 8.69
C LYS A 93 -28.66 -6.85 10.17
N PHE A 94 -28.65 -5.77 10.94
CA PHE A 94 -28.13 -5.79 12.32
C PHE A 94 -29.18 -5.46 13.38
N GLY A 95 -30.35 -4.94 12.98
CA GLY A 95 -31.39 -4.45 13.88
C GLY A 95 -31.15 -2.99 14.33
N PRO A 96 -32.20 -2.15 14.42
CA PRO A 96 -32.06 -0.73 14.76
C PRO A 96 -31.33 -0.46 16.08
N ALA A 97 -31.58 -1.27 17.11
CA ALA A 97 -30.94 -1.12 18.42
C ALA A 97 -29.41 -1.30 18.34
N ARG A 98 -28.94 -2.23 17.49
CA ARG A 98 -27.51 -2.44 17.29
C ARG A 98 -26.90 -1.35 16.42
N VAL A 99 -27.63 -0.91 15.39
CA VAL A 99 -27.18 0.17 14.48
C VAL A 99 -26.98 1.49 15.24
N ALA A 100 -27.81 1.78 16.23
CA ALA A 100 -27.65 2.94 17.11
C ALA A 100 -26.31 2.95 17.88
N GLN A 101 -25.66 1.79 18.02
CA GLN A 101 -24.31 1.68 18.61
C GLN A 101 -23.22 1.58 17.53
N ILE A 102 -23.48 0.91 16.40
CA ILE A 102 -22.51 0.76 15.31
C ILE A 102 -22.12 2.12 14.73
N ILE A 103 -23.09 2.98 14.44
CA ILE A 103 -22.83 4.25 13.73
C ILE A 103 -21.94 5.18 14.57
N PRO A 104 -22.25 5.50 15.85
CA PRO A 104 -21.39 6.38 16.64
C PRO A 104 -19.98 5.82 16.84
N ASN A 105 -19.86 4.50 17.06
CA ASN A 105 -18.55 3.87 17.18
C ASN A 105 -17.74 3.98 15.89
N MET A 106 -18.39 3.84 14.73
CA MET A 106 -17.73 4.02 13.43
C MET A 106 -17.32 5.47 13.20
N GLN A 107 -18.16 6.44 13.56
CA GLN A 107 -17.84 7.86 13.50
C GLN A 107 -16.62 8.20 14.36
N GLN A 108 -16.58 7.72 15.61
CA GLN A 108 -15.43 7.92 16.49
C GLN A 108 -14.15 7.28 15.91
N THR A 109 -14.27 6.06 15.37
CA THR A 109 -13.14 5.38 14.74
C THR A 109 -12.61 6.15 13.54
N PHE A 110 -13.49 6.57 12.62
CA PHE A 110 -13.10 7.37 11.45
C PHE A 110 -12.45 8.68 11.89
N ALA A 111 -13.02 9.38 12.87
CA ALA A 111 -12.46 10.61 13.39
C ALA A 111 -11.04 10.43 13.95
N SER A 112 -10.77 9.30 14.63
CA SER A 112 -9.42 8.98 15.13
C SER A 112 -8.38 8.76 14.01
N GLU A 113 -8.85 8.47 12.81
CA GLU A 113 -8.02 8.34 11.60
C GLU A 113 -8.05 9.60 10.72
N GLY A 114 -8.68 10.69 11.17
CA GLY A 114 -8.80 11.94 10.41
C GLY A 114 -9.86 11.89 9.29
N LEU A 115 -10.80 10.95 9.36
CA LEU A 115 -11.88 10.76 8.39
C LEU A 115 -13.22 11.22 8.96
N GLN A 116 -14.14 11.60 8.08
CA GLN A 116 -15.56 11.80 8.40
C GLN A 116 -16.35 10.56 7.98
N TYR A 117 -17.33 10.14 8.78
CA TYR A 117 -18.18 8.98 8.46
C TYR A 117 -19.64 9.38 8.23
N SER A 118 -20.18 8.94 7.10
CA SER A 118 -21.57 9.10 6.66
C SER A 118 -22.23 7.73 6.42
N ILE A 119 -23.32 7.50 7.15
CA ILE A 119 -24.24 6.38 6.89
C ILE A 119 -25.29 6.73 5.81
N GLY A 120 -25.35 7.97 5.35
CA GLY A 120 -26.33 8.45 4.36
C GLY A 120 -26.02 7.99 2.95
N GLY A 121 -27.02 7.96 2.06
CA GLY A 121 -26.85 7.49 0.67
C GLY A 121 -27.16 6.00 0.50
N ASN A 122 -26.68 5.41 -0.59
CA ASN A 122 -27.07 4.07 -1.04
C ASN A 122 -25.90 3.07 -1.07
N THR A 123 -26.24 1.78 -0.95
CA THR A 123 -25.36 0.63 -1.11
C THR A 123 -25.86 -0.29 -2.20
N GLY A 124 -24.97 -1.07 -2.80
CA GLY A 124 -25.32 -2.03 -3.85
C GLY A 124 -24.16 -2.98 -4.14
N ASN A 125 -24.26 -3.69 -5.27
CA ASN A 125 -23.23 -4.64 -5.68
C ASN A 125 -21.91 -3.95 -6.05
N THR A 126 -20.80 -4.41 -5.46
CA THR A 126 -19.47 -3.80 -5.63
C THR A 126 -18.67 -4.30 -6.83
N ARG A 127 -19.22 -5.23 -7.63
CA ARG A 127 -18.50 -5.86 -8.75
C ARG A 127 -18.01 -4.85 -9.79
N ARG A 128 -18.77 -3.77 -10.04
CA ARG A 128 -18.34 -2.73 -10.99
C ARG A 128 -17.16 -1.92 -10.45
N ALA A 129 -17.18 -1.55 -9.16
CA ALA A 129 -16.06 -0.89 -8.51
C ALA A 129 -14.81 -1.77 -8.52
N HIS A 130 -14.96 -3.06 -8.23
CA HIS A 130 -13.85 -4.03 -8.30
C HIS A 130 -13.28 -4.18 -9.71
N ARG A 131 -14.13 -4.27 -10.73
CA ARG A 131 -13.68 -4.30 -12.14
C ARG A 131 -12.92 -3.04 -12.53
N LEU A 132 -13.40 -1.87 -12.11
CA LEU A 132 -12.69 -0.60 -12.33
C LEU A 132 -11.31 -0.64 -11.67
N MET A 133 -11.22 -1.06 -10.42
CA MET A 133 -9.95 -1.18 -9.68
C MET A 133 -8.97 -2.14 -10.35
N SER A 134 -9.42 -3.31 -10.81
CA SER A 134 -8.57 -4.25 -11.54
C SER A 134 -8.12 -3.69 -12.89
N TRP A 135 -8.98 -2.97 -13.60
CA TRP A 135 -8.64 -2.30 -14.85
C TRP A 135 -7.59 -1.19 -14.65
N VAL A 136 -7.77 -0.33 -13.63
CA VAL A 136 -6.80 0.72 -13.30
C VAL A 136 -5.44 0.12 -12.94
N ALA A 137 -5.40 -0.95 -12.14
CA ALA A 137 -4.13 -1.62 -11.81
C ALA A 137 -3.40 -2.13 -13.07
N LYS A 138 -4.15 -2.72 -14.00
CA LYS A 138 -3.61 -3.28 -15.23
C LYS A 138 -3.10 -2.19 -16.19
N GLU A 139 -3.88 -1.15 -16.43
CA GLU A 139 -3.58 -0.15 -17.47
C GLU A 139 -2.74 1.03 -16.95
N HIS A 140 -2.75 1.29 -15.63
CA HIS A 140 -2.16 2.49 -15.04
C HIS A 140 -1.29 2.21 -13.80
N GLY A 141 -1.18 0.96 -13.36
CA GLY A 141 -0.32 0.54 -12.26
C GLY A 141 -0.93 0.72 -10.86
N LEU A 142 -0.24 0.16 -9.87
CA LEU A 142 -0.74 0.03 -8.49
C LEU A 142 -0.92 1.38 -7.77
N ALA A 143 -0.06 2.37 -8.04
CA ALA A 143 -0.22 3.70 -7.46
C ALA A 143 -1.52 4.39 -7.92
N LYS A 144 -1.92 4.21 -9.19
CA LYS A 144 -3.20 4.71 -9.69
C LYS A 144 -4.38 3.90 -9.17
N GLN A 145 -4.20 2.59 -8.97
CA GLN A 145 -5.19 1.76 -8.30
C GLN A 145 -5.43 2.25 -6.86
N ASP A 146 -4.37 2.54 -6.09
CA ASP A 146 -4.49 3.03 -4.72
C ASP A 146 -5.25 4.38 -4.64
N ALA A 147 -4.94 5.31 -5.55
CA ALA A 147 -5.68 6.56 -5.67
C ALA A 147 -7.16 6.36 -6.06
N ALA A 148 -7.46 5.37 -6.91
CA ALA A 148 -8.84 5.02 -7.24
C ALA A 148 -9.57 4.39 -6.04
N ALA A 149 -8.89 3.57 -5.24
CA ALA A 149 -9.41 3.03 -3.98
C ALA A 149 -9.82 4.17 -3.04
N GLU A 150 -8.94 5.16 -2.88
CA GLU A 150 -9.20 6.35 -2.06
C GLU A 150 -10.49 7.07 -2.50
N GLN A 151 -10.65 7.34 -3.80
CA GLN A 151 -11.83 8.02 -4.31
C GLN A 151 -13.12 7.22 -4.14
N LEU A 152 -13.05 5.89 -4.28
CA LEU A 152 -14.20 5.01 -4.05
C LEU A 152 -14.59 4.96 -2.56
N PHE A 153 -13.60 4.85 -1.67
CA PHE A 153 -13.84 4.85 -0.23
C PHE A 153 -14.39 6.20 0.25
N GLU A 154 -13.77 7.31 -0.13
CA GLU A 154 -14.21 8.65 0.23
C GLU A 154 -15.63 8.91 -0.29
N GLY A 155 -15.89 8.57 -1.56
CA GLY A 155 -17.21 8.73 -2.17
C GLY A 155 -18.29 7.91 -1.50
N TYR A 156 -17.97 6.73 -0.99
CA TYR A 156 -18.94 5.83 -0.35
C TYR A 156 -19.14 6.09 1.14
N HIS A 157 -18.07 6.46 1.86
CA HIS A 157 -18.06 6.56 3.33
C HIS A 157 -18.11 7.98 3.87
N CYS A 158 -17.66 8.99 3.13
CA CYS A 158 -17.53 10.37 3.64
C CYS A 158 -18.60 11.32 3.10
N LYS A 159 -19.33 10.91 2.05
CA LYS A 159 -20.38 11.71 1.41
C LYS A 159 -21.79 11.25 1.79
#